data_AF-A0AAD5M2E2-F1
#
_entry.id   AF-A0AAD5M2E2-F1
#
_cell.length_a   1.000
_cell.length_b   1.000
_cell.length_c   1.000
_cell.angle_alpha   90.00
_cell.angle_beta   90.00
_cell.angle_gamma   90.00
#
_symmetry.space_group_name_H-M   'P 1'
#
loop_
_entity.id
_entity.type
_entity.pdbx_description
1 polymer ?
#
loop_
_entity_poly.entity_id
_entity_poly.type
_entity_poly.pdbx_seq_one_letter_code
_entity_poly.pdbx_strand_id
1 'polypeptide(L)'
;MARLWIDIFMNSLLITVATVLGCGVMPPGQASSRTFTVSGFTLPVAMVYSTASNIQARFPGVAPNKEAARGFVERLVMQTVFDVLERQGRSALLPDVVISAILGQLSIRISYDPLNCQMSVKPEDMHSHFLADNAKVEQSCIIVGNTVTGICGIVDGGRRTCMKAEVKEVTISSVNSKYLTIAGTLSTTNIIMSNWSRAMWQNVVNRAVRLLALRPFESHFLSASVTVDGN
;
A
#
# COMPACT_ATOMS: atom_id res chain seq x y z
N MET A 1 2.20 19.18 30.21
CA MET A 1 3.37 19.13 29.30
C MET A 1 3.05 18.40 28.00
N ALA A 2 2.09 18.90 27.20
CA ALA A 2 1.73 18.31 25.90
C ALA A 2 1.18 19.37 24.91
N ARG A 3 1.59 20.63 25.08
CA ARG A 3 1.12 21.80 24.32
C ARG A 3 2.26 22.66 23.76
N LEU A 4 3.48 22.13 23.67
CA LEU A 4 4.67 22.92 23.30
C LEU A 4 5.42 22.44 22.05
N TRP A 5 4.98 21.35 21.39
CA TRP A 5 5.68 20.82 20.21
C TRP A 5 4.96 21.07 18.88
N ILE A 6 3.73 21.58 18.90
CA ILE A 6 3.01 21.98 17.68
C ILE A 6 3.29 23.44 17.32
N ASP A 7 3.64 24.29 18.29
CA ASP A 7 3.86 25.73 18.07
C ASP A 7 5.27 26.09 17.56
N ILE A 8 6.26 25.18 17.63
CA ILE A 8 7.65 25.53 17.30
C ILE A 8 7.99 25.32 15.81
N PHE A 9 7.26 24.49 15.05
CA PHE A 9 7.59 24.26 13.63
C PHE A 9 6.68 24.97 12.62
N MET A 10 5.50 25.47 13.04
CA MET A 10 4.61 26.25 12.18
C MET A 10 4.74 27.77 12.36
N ASN A 11 5.32 28.25 13.46
CA ASN A 11 5.32 29.69 13.79
C ASN A 11 6.60 30.45 13.38
N SER A 12 7.63 29.79 12.85
CA SER A 12 8.87 30.46 12.39
C SER A 12 9.03 30.53 10.87
N LEU A 13 8.04 30.10 10.08
CA LEU A 13 8.13 30.16 8.61
C LEU A 13 6.93 30.82 7.90
N LEU A 14 6.01 31.47 8.63
CA LEU A 14 4.75 31.98 8.06
C LEU A 14 4.40 33.43 8.41
N ILE A 15 5.40 34.30 8.56
CA ILE A 15 5.15 35.74 8.48
C ILE A 15 6.31 36.32 7.66
N THR A 16 6.30 36.18 6.32
CA THR A 16 6.15 37.39 5.48
C THR A 16 5.77 37.18 4.00
N VAL A 17 5.54 35.97 3.45
CA VAL A 17 5.33 35.83 1.96
C VAL A 17 4.23 34.82 1.52
N ALA A 18 3.35 34.33 2.40
CA ALA A 18 2.61 33.09 2.10
C ALA A 18 1.21 33.22 1.46
N THR A 19 0.67 34.42 1.21
CA THR A 19 -0.70 34.52 0.62
C THR A 19 -0.72 34.56 -0.91
N VAL A 20 0.41 34.86 -1.58
CA VAL A 20 0.49 34.89 -3.05
C VAL A 20 1.05 33.59 -3.65
N LEU A 21 1.73 32.77 -2.86
CA LEU A 21 2.41 31.55 -3.33
C LEU A 21 1.60 30.26 -3.15
N GLY A 22 0.47 30.28 -2.45
CA GLY A 22 -0.36 29.09 -2.20
C GLY A 22 -0.88 28.40 -3.47
N CYS A 23 -1.06 29.17 -4.55
CA CYS A 23 -1.52 28.67 -5.86
C CYS A 23 -0.42 28.68 -6.93
N GLY A 24 0.83 29.00 -6.57
CA GLY A 24 1.94 29.05 -7.53
C GLY A 24 2.25 27.66 -8.07
N VAL A 25 2.00 27.45 -9.37
CA VAL A 25 2.43 26.25 -10.09
C VAL A 25 3.87 26.45 -10.54
N MET A 26 4.73 25.46 -10.30
CA MET A 26 6.08 25.46 -10.85
C MET A 26 6.04 25.43 -12.39
N PRO A 27 7.01 26.07 -13.07
CA PRO A 27 7.17 25.95 -14.52
C PRO A 27 7.13 24.49 -15.00
N PRO A 28 6.59 24.23 -16.21
CA PRO A 28 6.59 22.89 -16.80
C PRO A 28 8.00 22.29 -16.80
N GLY A 29 8.14 21.08 -16.26
CA GLY A 29 9.44 20.38 -16.14
C GLY A 29 10.14 20.49 -14.78
N GLN A 30 9.61 21.27 -13.82
CA GLN A 30 10.18 21.40 -12.46
C GLN A 30 9.42 20.63 -11.37
N ALA A 31 8.72 19.56 -11.71
CA ALA A 31 8.01 18.77 -10.70
C ALA A 31 8.97 18.17 -9.67
N SER A 32 8.73 18.46 -8.39
CA SER A 32 9.50 17.84 -7.30
C SER A 32 8.95 16.45 -7.05
N SER A 33 9.81 15.44 -7.06
CA SER A 33 9.43 14.04 -6.87
C SER A 33 10.14 13.42 -5.67
N ARG A 34 9.45 12.53 -4.97
CA ARG A 34 9.98 11.74 -3.84
C ARG A 34 9.50 10.31 -3.96
N THR A 35 10.39 9.35 -3.82
CA THR A 35 10.03 7.94 -3.74
C THR A 35 9.76 7.54 -2.31
N PHE A 36 8.87 6.57 -2.12
CA PHE A 36 8.60 5.97 -0.82
C PHE A 36 8.36 4.47 -0.98
N THR A 37 8.60 3.74 0.10
CA THR A 37 8.39 2.30 0.18
C THR A 37 7.65 1.97 1.47
N VAL A 38 6.49 1.33 1.36
CA VAL A 38 5.71 0.75 2.46
C VAL A 38 6.00 -0.75 2.52
N SER A 39 6.35 -1.27 3.69
CA SER A 39 6.64 -2.69 3.89
C SER A 39 6.19 -3.17 5.27
N GLY A 40 6.18 -4.49 5.49
CA GLY A 40 5.84 -5.07 6.80
C GLY A 40 4.35 -5.16 7.10
N PHE A 41 3.49 -5.01 6.08
CA PHE A 41 2.06 -5.34 6.18
C PHE A 41 1.82 -6.84 5.92
N THR A 42 0.66 -7.35 6.33
CA THR A 42 0.19 -8.69 5.93
C THR A 42 -0.67 -8.58 4.67
N LEU A 43 -0.63 -9.58 3.78
CA LEU A 43 -1.24 -9.48 2.46
C LEU A 43 -2.78 -9.64 2.52
N PRO A 44 -3.58 -8.57 2.31
CA PRO A 44 -5.03 -8.69 2.24
C PRO A 44 -5.44 -9.32 0.91
N VAL A 45 -6.57 -10.04 0.89
CA VAL A 45 -7.07 -10.66 -0.35
C VAL A 45 -7.40 -9.62 -1.45
N ALA A 46 -7.72 -8.38 -1.07
CA ALA A 46 -7.96 -7.28 -2.02
C ALA A 46 -6.71 -6.85 -2.81
N MET A 47 -5.52 -7.25 -2.35
CA MET A 47 -4.24 -6.95 -3.01
C MET A 47 -3.70 -8.12 -3.85
N VAL A 48 -4.41 -9.24 -3.90
CA VAL A 48 -4.07 -10.37 -4.79
C VAL A 48 -5.06 -10.48 -5.93
N TYR A 49 -4.68 -11.22 -6.97
CA TYR A 49 -5.55 -11.45 -8.12
C TYR A 49 -5.63 -12.92 -8.49
N SER A 50 -6.71 -13.26 -9.19
CA SER A 50 -6.89 -14.57 -9.82
C SER A 50 -7.76 -14.43 -11.06
N THR A 51 -7.30 -15.03 -12.15
CA THR A 51 -8.10 -15.15 -13.39
C THR A 51 -9.08 -16.31 -13.35
N ALA A 52 -9.04 -17.15 -12.30
CA ALA A 52 -9.92 -18.29 -12.15
C ALA A 52 -11.27 -17.87 -11.54
N SER A 53 -12.36 -18.13 -12.26
CA SER A 53 -13.71 -17.68 -11.89
C SER A 53 -14.24 -18.28 -10.59
N ASN A 54 -13.83 -19.51 -10.26
CA ASN A 54 -14.18 -20.20 -9.02
C ASN A 54 -13.56 -19.54 -7.78
N ILE A 55 -12.43 -18.84 -7.92
CA ILE A 55 -11.75 -18.19 -6.80
C ILE A 55 -12.53 -16.96 -6.35
N GLN A 56 -12.99 -16.14 -7.29
CA GLN A 56 -13.79 -14.95 -6.97
C GLN A 56 -15.13 -15.32 -6.32
N ALA A 57 -15.75 -16.44 -6.72
CA ALA A 57 -16.96 -16.94 -6.09
C ALA A 57 -16.75 -17.38 -4.63
N ARG A 58 -15.58 -17.96 -4.31
CA ARG A 58 -15.21 -18.40 -2.96
C ARG A 58 -14.65 -17.29 -2.09
N PHE A 59 -13.94 -16.35 -2.71
CA PHE A 59 -13.24 -15.24 -2.09
C PHE A 59 -13.55 -13.94 -2.86
N PRO A 60 -14.71 -13.30 -2.59
CA PRO A 60 -15.16 -12.13 -3.36
C PRO A 60 -14.23 -10.91 -3.24
N GLY A 61 -13.30 -10.92 -2.27
CA GLY A 61 -12.28 -9.89 -2.14
C GLY A 61 -11.10 -10.04 -3.10
N VAL A 62 -10.92 -11.18 -3.78
CA VAL A 62 -9.80 -11.39 -4.73
C VAL A 62 -10.08 -10.64 -6.03
N ALA A 63 -9.09 -9.88 -6.51
CA ALA A 63 -9.24 -9.12 -7.74
C ALA A 63 -9.29 -10.05 -8.98
N PRO A 64 -10.04 -9.68 -10.03
CA PRO A 64 -10.20 -10.53 -11.20
C PRO A 64 -8.99 -10.59 -12.13
N ASN A 65 -8.10 -9.61 -12.02
CA ASN A 65 -6.87 -9.52 -12.82
C ASN A 65 -5.85 -8.65 -12.08
N LYS A 66 -4.62 -8.63 -12.61
CA LYS A 66 -3.50 -7.93 -12.02
C LYS A 66 -3.77 -6.43 -11.94
N GLU A 67 -4.38 -5.85 -12.97
CA GLU A 67 -4.65 -4.42 -13.10
C GLU A 67 -5.66 -3.95 -12.05
N ALA A 68 -6.69 -4.75 -11.77
CA ALA A 68 -7.67 -4.47 -10.73
C ALA A 68 -7.05 -4.47 -9.33
N ALA A 69 -6.16 -5.43 -9.03
CA ALA A 69 -5.41 -5.44 -7.76
C ALA A 69 -4.48 -4.22 -7.64
N ARG A 70 -3.76 -3.87 -8.71
CA ARG A 70 -2.90 -2.67 -8.73
C ARG A 70 -3.71 -1.39 -8.54
N GLY A 71 -4.78 -1.22 -9.29
CA GLY A 71 -5.66 -0.06 -9.22
C GLY A 71 -6.34 0.08 -7.85
N PHE A 72 -6.63 -1.03 -7.19
CA PHE A 72 -7.09 -1.04 -5.81
C PHE A 72 -6.03 -0.45 -4.86
N VAL A 73 -4.77 -0.93 -4.92
CA VAL A 73 -3.67 -0.42 -4.09
C VAL A 73 -3.37 1.05 -4.40
N GLU A 74 -3.36 1.43 -5.67
CA GLU A 74 -3.19 2.83 -6.11
C GLU A 74 -4.22 3.76 -5.48
N ARG A 75 -5.50 3.39 -5.58
CA ARG A 75 -6.60 4.18 -5.02
C ARG A 75 -6.50 4.26 -3.50
N LEU A 76 -6.18 3.14 -2.85
CA LEU A 76 -6.04 3.07 -1.39
C LEU A 76 -4.95 4.02 -0.89
N VAL A 77 -3.75 3.96 -1.49
CA VAL A 77 -2.64 4.85 -1.11
C VAL A 77 -2.97 6.30 -1.43
N MET A 78 -3.52 6.58 -2.61
CA MET A 78 -3.85 7.94 -3.03
C MET A 78 -4.89 8.60 -2.11
N GLN A 79 -6.00 7.92 -1.84
CA GLN A 79 -7.05 8.41 -0.94
C GLN A 79 -6.49 8.70 0.45
N THR A 80 -5.66 7.81 0.96
CA THR A 80 -5.12 7.94 2.31
C THR A 80 -4.12 9.09 2.42
N VAL A 81 -3.24 9.27 1.43
CA VAL A 81 -2.32 10.41 1.40
C VAL A 81 -3.10 11.72 1.29
N PHE A 82 -4.14 11.77 0.46
CA PHE A 82 -4.97 12.96 0.27
C PHE A 82 -5.73 13.30 1.55
N ASP A 83 -6.32 12.31 2.23
CA ASP A 83 -6.98 12.48 3.53
C ASP A 83 -6.03 13.09 4.58
N VAL A 84 -4.77 12.64 4.65
CA VAL A 84 -3.79 13.20 5.58
C VAL A 84 -3.51 14.66 5.28
N LEU A 85 -3.29 14.98 4.00
CA LEU A 85 -2.98 16.33 3.56
C LEU A 85 -4.17 17.27 3.75
N GLU A 86 -5.39 16.82 3.49
CA GLU A 86 -6.62 17.57 3.74
C GLU A 86 -6.78 17.88 5.24
N ARG A 87 -6.59 16.87 6.10
CA ARG A 87 -6.63 17.07 7.57
C ARG A 87 -5.54 18.02 8.04
N GLN A 88 -4.34 17.94 7.48
CA GLN A 88 -3.25 18.86 7.80
C GLN A 88 -3.57 20.30 7.34
N GLY A 89 -4.08 20.48 6.12
CA GLY A 89 -4.48 21.77 5.60
C GLY A 89 -5.58 22.43 6.44
N ARG A 90 -6.61 21.67 6.83
CA ARG A 90 -7.66 22.15 7.73
C ARG A 90 -7.12 22.49 9.12
N SER A 91 -6.20 21.69 9.65
CA SER A 91 -5.54 21.98 10.93
C SER A 91 -4.69 23.25 10.88
N ALA A 92 -4.21 23.63 9.69
CA ALA A 92 -3.51 24.88 9.43
C ALA A 92 -4.45 26.05 9.03
N LEU A 93 -5.77 25.88 9.20
CA LEU A 93 -6.79 26.89 8.87
C LEU A 93 -6.78 27.32 7.40
N LEU A 94 -6.33 26.45 6.49
CA LEU A 94 -6.44 26.70 5.05
C LEU A 94 -7.90 26.54 4.60
N PRO A 95 -8.43 27.45 3.76
CA PRO A 95 -9.75 27.26 3.14
C PRO A 95 -9.78 26.00 2.25
N ASP A 96 -10.91 25.30 2.21
CA ASP A 96 -11.07 24.06 1.42
C ASP A 96 -10.70 24.24 -0.06
N VAL A 97 -10.97 25.41 -0.65
CA VAL A 97 -10.60 25.75 -2.02
C VAL A 97 -9.08 25.73 -2.22
N VAL A 98 -8.31 26.22 -1.25
CA VAL A 98 -6.84 26.23 -1.30
C VAL A 98 -6.32 24.81 -1.13
N ILE A 99 -6.88 24.03 -0.21
CA ILE A 99 -6.54 22.63 -0.01
C ILE A 99 -6.75 21.85 -1.32
N SER A 100 -7.92 22.00 -1.94
CA SER A 100 -8.24 21.32 -3.20
C SER A 100 -7.31 21.73 -4.34
N ALA A 101 -6.91 23.00 -4.42
CA ALA A 101 -5.96 23.47 -5.44
C ALA A 101 -4.56 22.86 -5.24
N ILE A 102 -4.09 22.77 -3.99
CA ILE A 102 -2.81 22.13 -3.65
C ILE A 102 -2.86 20.63 -3.97
N LEU A 103 -3.93 19.94 -3.57
CA LEU A 103 -4.10 18.51 -3.86
C LEU A 103 -4.21 18.22 -5.36
N GLY A 104 -4.82 19.11 -6.14
CA GLY A 104 -4.88 19.01 -7.60
C GLY A 104 -3.52 19.10 -8.30
N GLN A 105 -2.49 19.58 -7.60
CA GLN A 105 -1.10 19.67 -8.08
C GLN A 105 -0.24 18.50 -7.60
N LEU A 106 -0.81 17.52 -6.90
CA LEU A 106 -0.14 16.32 -6.43
C LEU A 106 -0.53 15.12 -7.30
N SER A 107 0.47 14.34 -7.70
CA SER A 107 0.29 13.07 -8.40
C SER A 107 1.05 11.98 -7.66
N ILE A 108 0.45 10.79 -7.62
CA ILE A 108 1.00 9.63 -6.93
C ILE A 108 1.03 8.49 -7.94
N ARG A 109 2.20 7.88 -8.12
CA ARG A 109 2.37 6.69 -8.96
C ARG A 109 2.81 5.54 -8.08
N ILE A 110 2.09 4.42 -8.12
CA ILE A 110 2.42 3.25 -7.30
C ILE A 110 3.03 2.17 -8.19
N SER A 111 4.08 1.55 -7.67
CA SER A 111 4.65 0.32 -8.19
C SER A 111 4.38 -0.80 -7.18
N TYR A 112 3.40 -1.63 -7.51
CA TYR A 112 3.04 -2.82 -6.75
C TYR A 112 2.95 -4.01 -7.72
N ASP A 113 3.45 -5.18 -7.31
CA ASP A 113 3.32 -6.43 -8.09
C ASP A 113 2.40 -7.39 -7.34
N PRO A 114 1.11 -7.49 -7.72
CA PRO A 114 0.16 -8.37 -7.06
C PRO A 114 0.54 -9.84 -7.17
N LEU A 115 0.24 -10.61 -6.11
CA LEU A 115 0.37 -12.07 -6.12
C LEU A 115 -0.76 -12.70 -6.94
N ASN A 116 -0.42 -13.66 -7.82
CA ASN A 116 -1.39 -14.48 -8.54
C ASN A 116 -1.77 -15.71 -7.69
N CYS A 117 -3.04 -15.81 -7.34
CA CYS A 117 -3.62 -16.90 -6.57
C CYS A 117 -4.53 -17.75 -7.47
N GLN A 118 -3.94 -18.66 -8.26
CA GLN A 118 -4.71 -19.49 -9.20
C GLN A 118 -5.60 -20.51 -8.48
N MET A 119 -5.16 -20.96 -7.31
CA MET A 119 -5.99 -21.70 -6.37
C MET A 119 -5.99 -21.01 -5.01
N SER A 120 -7.09 -21.14 -4.27
CA SER A 120 -7.20 -20.62 -2.92
C SER A 120 -7.87 -21.67 -2.05
N VAL A 121 -7.16 -22.07 -1.01
CA VAL A 121 -7.56 -23.19 -0.13
C VAL A 121 -7.64 -22.65 1.29
N LYS A 122 -8.73 -22.97 1.98
CA LYS A 122 -8.81 -22.77 3.42
C LYS A 122 -7.94 -23.84 4.10
N PRO A 123 -7.30 -23.57 5.24
CA PRO A 123 -6.45 -24.55 5.91
C PRO A 123 -7.12 -25.92 6.13
N GLU A 124 -8.44 -25.94 6.42
CA GLU A 124 -9.20 -27.17 6.61
C GLU A 124 -9.33 -28.07 5.36
N ASP A 125 -9.32 -27.49 4.15
CA ASP A 125 -9.54 -28.21 2.89
C ASP A 125 -8.23 -28.62 2.19
N MET A 126 -7.10 -28.35 2.85
CA MET A 126 -5.76 -28.47 2.26
C MET A 126 -5.41 -29.94 1.93
N HIS A 127 -5.80 -30.89 2.78
CA HIS A 127 -5.42 -32.30 2.59
C HIS A 127 -6.13 -32.95 1.39
N SER A 128 -7.42 -32.69 1.18
CA SER A 128 -8.19 -33.28 0.08
C SER A 128 -7.87 -32.68 -1.28
N HIS A 129 -7.45 -31.40 -1.32
CA HIS A 129 -7.16 -30.72 -2.59
C HIS A 129 -5.81 -31.13 -3.22
N PHE A 130 -4.77 -31.38 -2.40
CA PHE A 130 -3.44 -31.74 -2.91
C PHE A 130 -3.30 -33.21 -3.33
N LEU A 131 -4.19 -34.09 -2.88
CA LEU A 131 -4.19 -35.51 -3.28
C LEU A 131 -4.89 -35.76 -4.63
N ALA A 132 -5.66 -34.78 -5.13
CA ALA A 132 -6.50 -34.96 -6.32
C ALA A 132 -5.80 -34.56 -7.64
N ASP A 133 -4.77 -33.70 -7.61
CA ASP A 133 -4.19 -33.14 -8.83
C ASP A 133 -2.69 -33.42 -8.94
N ASN A 134 -2.34 -34.43 -9.74
CA ASN A 134 -1.01 -34.59 -10.33
C ASN A 134 -0.78 -33.59 -11.50
N ALA A 135 -1.72 -32.69 -11.76
CA ALA A 135 -1.62 -31.65 -12.76
C ALA A 135 -0.92 -30.41 -12.18
N LYS A 136 -0.10 -29.76 -13.01
CA LYS A 136 0.60 -28.47 -12.80
C LYS A 136 0.24 -27.78 -11.48
N VAL A 137 1.15 -27.81 -10.49
CA VAL A 137 1.00 -27.02 -9.26
C VAL A 137 1.17 -25.54 -9.60
N GLU A 138 0.08 -24.94 -10.04
CA GLU A 138 -0.09 -23.51 -10.20
C GLU A 138 -0.03 -22.83 -8.82
N GLN A 139 0.43 -21.57 -8.77
CA GLN A 139 0.68 -20.86 -7.52
C GLN A 139 -0.64 -20.73 -6.73
N SER A 140 -0.69 -21.42 -5.60
CA SER A 140 -1.86 -21.56 -4.75
C SER A 140 -1.67 -20.71 -3.49
N CYS A 141 -2.68 -19.97 -3.09
CA CYS A 141 -2.66 -19.13 -1.90
C CYS A 141 -3.45 -19.76 -0.76
N ILE A 142 -2.94 -19.65 0.45
CA ILE A 142 -3.66 -20.05 1.66
C ILE A 142 -4.29 -18.81 2.24
N ILE A 143 -5.62 -18.82 2.30
CA ILE A 143 -6.41 -17.69 2.77
C ILE A 143 -7.04 -18.06 4.11
N VAL A 144 -6.74 -17.27 5.14
CA VAL A 144 -7.37 -17.37 6.46
C VAL A 144 -8.13 -16.08 6.71
N GLY A 145 -9.46 -16.18 6.77
CA GLY A 145 -10.34 -15.02 6.80
C GLY A 145 -10.16 -14.16 5.53
N ASN A 146 -9.62 -12.96 5.70
CA ASN A 146 -9.36 -12.00 4.62
C ASN A 146 -7.86 -11.79 4.32
N THR A 147 -7.00 -12.70 4.81
CA THR A 147 -5.54 -12.59 4.73
C THR A 147 -4.95 -13.76 3.96
N VAL A 148 -4.01 -13.49 3.07
CA VAL A 148 -3.13 -14.51 2.51
C VAL A 148 -2.00 -14.78 3.51
N THR A 149 -2.02 -15.95 4.13
CA THR A 149 -1.05 -16.33 5.17
C THR A 149 0.11 -17.17 4.63
N GLY A 150 -0.06 -17.76 3.45
CA GLY A 150 0.96 -18.60 2.85
C GLY A 150 0.73 -18.89 1.37
N ILE A 151 1.75 -19.46 0.75
CA ILE A 151 1.76 -19.86 -0.65
C ILE A 151 2.18 -21.33 -0.75
N CYS A 152 1.50 -22.05 -1.62
CA CYS A 152 1.82 -23.38 -2.08
C CYS A 152 2.15 -23.36 -3.57
N GLY A 153 3.19 -24.05 -3.99
CA GLY A 153 3.64 -24.07 -5.38
C GLY A 153 5.14 -24.22 -5.51
N ILE A 154 5.65 -23.98 -6.71
CA ILE A 154 7.09 -23.92 -6.96
C ILE A 154 7.61 -22.59 -6.41
N VAL A 155 8.38 -22.64 -5.32
CA VAL A 155 9.07 -21.46 -4.77
C VAL A 155 10.42 -21.25 -5.44
N ASP A 156 10.97 -20.04 -5.29
CA ASP A 156 12.28 -19.65 -5.81
C ASP A 156 13.33 -20.73 -5.46
N GLY A 157 13.96 -21.32 -6.49
CA GLY A 157 14.83 -22.50 -6.36
C GLY A 157 14.21 -23.84 -6.74
N GLY A 158 13.00 -23.84 -7.34
CA GLY A 158 12.41 -25.03 -7.97
C GLY A 158 11.79 -26.03 -6.98
N ARG A 159 11.80 -25.73 -5.68
CA ARG A 159 11.20 -26.61 -4.66
C ARG A 159 9.70 -26.47 -4.68
N ARG A 160 8.99 -27.60 -4.73
CA ARG A 160 7.55 -27.63 -4.54
C ARG A 160 7.24 -27.54 -3.05
N THR A 161 6.36 -26.62 -2.71
CA THR A 161 5.83 -26.45 -1.35
C THR A 161 4.44 -27.05 -1.31
N CYS A 162 4.07 -27.61 -0.16
CA CYS A 162 2.81 -28.33 0.06
C CYS A 162 2.69 -29.73 -0.58
N MET A 163 3.80 -30.36 -0.98
CA MET A 163 3.84 -31.79 -1.34
C MET A 163 4.96 -32.50 -0.57
N LYS A 164 4.61 -33.22 0.49
CA LYS A 164 5.44 -34.33 1.00
C LYS A 164 4.53 -35.56 1.09
N ALA A 165 4.68 -36.46 0.13
CA ALA A 165 3.82 -37.64 -0.01
C ALA A 165 3.97 -38.67 1.13
N GLU A 166 5.01 -38.55 1.97
CA GLU A 166 5.31 -39.51 3.05
C GLU A 166 5.16 -38.95 4.46
N VAL A 167 4.90 -37.65 4.63
CA VAL A 167 4.78 -37.02 5.95
C VAL A 167 3.49 -36.21 5.99
N LYS A 168 2.66 -36.40 7.02
CA LYS A 168 1.43 -35.63 7.30
C LYS A 168 1.66 -34.11 7.50
N GLU A 169 2.80 -33.58 7.10
CA GLU A 169 3.20 -32.19 7.30
C GLU A 169 3.22 -31.45 5.97
N VAL A 170 2.25 -30.55 5.82
CA VAL A 170 2.21 -29.63 4.69
C VAL A 170 3.17 -28.47 4.97
N THR A 171 4.28 -28.41 4.24
CA THR A 171 5.22 -27.27 4.33
C THR A 171 4.65 -26.08 3.58
N ILE A 172 4.04 -25.16 4.32
CA ILE A 172 3.52 -23.88 3.82
C ILE A 172 4.69 -22.89 3.72
N SER A 173 4.85 -22.24 2.57
CA SER A 173 5.81 -21.13 2.46
C SER A 173 5.19 -19.81 2.87
N SER A 174 5.97 -19.01 3.59
CA SER A 174 5.62 -17.62 3.87
C SER A 174 5.50 -16.82 2.57
N VAL A 175 4.62 -15.83 2.57
CA VAL A 175 4.50 -14.89 1.45
C VAL A 175 5.83 -14.15 1.24
N ASN A 176 6.36 -14.17 0.02
CA ASN A 176 7.61 -13.48 -0.31
C ASN A 176 7.45 -11.96 -0.08
N SER A 177 8.48 -11.33 0.50
CA SER A 177 8.50 -9.91 0.85
C SER A 177 8.23 -8.97 -0.34
N LYS A 178 8.48 -9.41 -1.58
CA LYS A 178 8.13 -8.65 -2.80
C LYS A 178 6.62 -8.36 -2.92
N TYR A 179 5.76 -9.26 -2.42
CA TYR A 179 4.30 -9.07 -2.41
C TYR A 179 3.81 -8.27 -1.20
N LEU A 180 4.70 -8.07 -0.21
CA LEU A 180 4.49 -7.31 1.03
C LEU A 180 5.19 -5.94 1.00
N THR A 181 5.47 -5.44 -0.21
CA THR A 181 6.15 -4.17 -0.43
C THR A 181 5.36 -3.37 -1.46
N ILE A 182 5.04 -2.12 -1.13
CA ILE A 182 4.44 -1.14 -2.04
C ILE A 182 5.47 -0.03 -2.24
N ALA A 183 5.94 0.18 -3.45
CA ALA A 183 6.78 1.33 -3.78
C ALA A 183 5.92 2.39 -4.48
N GLY A 184 6.31 3.65 -4.38
CA GLY A 184 5.62 4.72 -5.10
C GLY A 184 6.43 5.99 -5.21
N THR A 185 5.97 6.87 -6.09
CA THR A 185 6.52 8.21 -6.30
C THR A 185 5.43 9.23 -6.10
N LEU A 186 5.69 10.18 -5.20
CA LEU A 186 4.90 11.40 -5.01
C LEU A 186 5.55 12.49 -5.86
N SER A 187 4.78 13.12 -6.76
CA SER A 187 5.25 14.22 -7.59
C SER A 187 4.31 15.41 -7.45
N THR A 188 4.86 16.58 -7.18
CA THR A 188 4.07 17.81 -7.01
C THR A 188 4.62 18.95 -7.86
N THR A 189 3.71 19.76 -8.40
CA THR A 189 4.03 21.04 -9.05
C THR A 189 3.76 22.23 -8.13
N ASN A 190 3.30 22.00 -6.90
CA ASN A 190 3.04 23.05 -5.93
C ASN A 190 4.35 23.56 -5.30
N ILE A 191 4.56 24.88 -5.33
CA ILE A 191 5.80 25.50 -4.84
C ILE A 191 6.02 25.35 -3.33
N ILE A 192 4.97 25.18 -2.53
CA ILE A 192 5.10 24.97 -1.09
C ILE A 192 5.53 23.53 -0.83
N MET A 193 4.81 22.57 -1.42
CA MET A 193 5.10 21.14 -1.22
C MET A 193 6.43 20.71 -1.86
N SER A 194 6.87 21.37 -2.93
CA SER A 194 8.14 21.07 -3.59
C SER A 194 9.35 21.30 -2.68
N ASN A 195 9.23 22.28 -1.78
CA ASN A 195 10.25 22.69 -0.80
C ASN A 195 10.16 21.93 0.52
N TRP A 196 9.20 21.01 0.66
CA TRP A 196 9.10 20.20 1.87
C TRP A 196 10.31 19.30 2.04
N SER A 197 10.83 19.28 3.26
CA SER A 197 11.94 18.41 3.63
C SER A 197 11.52 16.94 3.58
N ARG A 198 12.51 16.04 3.51
CA ARG A 198 12.28 14.60 3.64
C ARG A 198 11.49 14.26 4.91
N ALA A 199 11.77 14.93 6.02
CA ALA A 199 11.07 14.71 7.29
C ALA A 199 9.59 15.10 7.23
N MET A 200 9.24 16.16 6.50
CA MET A 200 7.85 16.56 6.29
C MET A 200 7.10 15.51 5.47
N TRP A 201 7.68 15.07 4.35
CA TRP A 201 7.11 13.99 3.54
C TRP A 201 6.99 12.67 4.32
N GLN A 202 8.03 12.31 5.07
CA GLN A 202 8.02 11.13 5.93
C GLN A 202 6.88 11.19 6.96
N ASN A 203 6.60 12.36 7.55
CA ASN A 203 5.49 12.53 8.49
C ASN A 203 4.12 12.31 7.81
N VAL A 204 3.93 12.85 6.60
CA VAL A 204 2.70 12.66 5.82
C VAL A 204 2.48 11.17 5.53
N VAL A 205 3.48 10.49 4.97
CA VAL A 205 3.33 9.09 4.59
C VAL A 205 3.22 8.18 5.83
N ASN A 206 3.91 8.49 6.93
CA ASN A 206 3.72 7.80 8.21
C ASN A 206 2.29 7.91 8.73
N ARG A 207 1.69 9.11 8.65
CA ARG A 207 0.28 9.31 9.01
C ARG A 207 -0.65 8.55 8.07
N ALA A 208 -0.30 8.47 6.79
CA ALA A 208 -1.11 7.73 5.82
C ALA A 208 -1.12 6.23 6.17
N VAL A 209 0.05 5.62 6.41
CA VAL A 209 0.12 4.21 6.84
C VAL A 209 -0.65 3.97 8.13
N ARG A 210 -0.59 4.89 9.10
CA ARG A 210 -1.41 4.80 10.32
C ARG A 210 -2.92 4.88 10.03
N LEU A 211 -3.35 5.69 9.06
CA LEU A 211 -4.76 5.71 8.64
C LEU A 211 -5.18 4.42 7.96
N LEU A 212 -4.29 3.76 7.20
CA LEU A 212 -4.57 2.42 6.64
C LEU A 212 -4.85 1.39 7.73
N ALA A 213 -4.14 1.49 8.86
CA ALA A 213 -4.33 0.64 10.03
C ALA A 213 -5.60 0.96 10.84
N LEU A 214 -6.35 2.02 10.51
CA LEU A 214 -7.60 2.44 11.17
C LEU A 214 -8.84 2.32 10.25
N ARG A 215 -8.65 1.88 9.01
CA ARG A 215 -9.63 1.76 7.91
C ARG A 215 -9.86 0.26 7.65
N PRO A 216 -10.68 -0.25 6.68
CA PRO A 216 -11.09 -1.66 6.65
C PRO A 216 -9.96 -2.70 6.45
N PHE A 217 -8.69 -2.27 6.41
CA PHE A 217 -7.49 -3.08 6.36
C PHE A 217 -6.75 -3.13 7.70
N GLU A 218 -7.40 -2.70 8.80
CA GLU A 218 -6.86 -2.47 10.15
C GLU A 218 -5.67 -3.36 10.50
N SER A 219 -5.95 -4.64 10.76
CA SER A 219 -4.96 -5.63 11.21
C SER A 219 -3.85 -5.87 10.19
N HIS A 220 -4.10 -5.60 8.91
CA HIS A 220 -3.13 -5.85 7.87
C HIS A 220 -1.98 -4.84 7.86
N PHE A 221 -2.22 -3.59 8.27
CA PHE A 221 -1.23 -2.52 8.25
C PHE A 221 -0.70 -2.13 9.64
N LEU A 222 -1.07 -2.83 10.72
CA LEU A 222 -0.61 -2.51 12.07
C LEU A 222 0.92 -2.53 12.23
N SER A 223 1.60 -3.48 11.57
CA SER A 223 3.06 -3.61 11.56
C SER A 223 3.72 -2.91 10.36
N ALA A 224 2.93 -2.24 9.52
CA ALA A 224 3.45 -1.60 8.33
C ALA A 224 4.34 -0.41 8.70
N SER A 225 5.45 -0.29 8.00
CA SER A 225 6.40 0.80 8.12
C SER A 225 6.59 1.44 6.75
N VAL A 226 7.01 2.70 6.74
CA VAL A 226 7.29 3.42 5.50
C VAL A 226 8.58 4.20 5.59
N THR A 227 9.29 4.21 4.48
CA THR A 227 10.50 5.00 4.29
C THR A 227 10.32 5.87 3.07
N VAL A 228 10.58 7.17 3.20
CA VAL A 228 10.72 8.10 2.08
C VAL A 228 12.20 8.16 1.75
N ASP A 229 12.57 7.93 0.48
CA ASP A 229 13.95 8.04 0.06
C ASP A 229 14.34 9.51 -0.11
N GLY A 230 15.60 9.82 0.17
CA GLY A 230 16.16 11.12 -0.16
C GLY A 230 16.59 11.11 -1.63
N ASN A 231 16.17 12.13 -2.39
CA ASN A 231 16.98 12.57 -3.51
C ASN A 231 18.17 13.37 -2.97
#